data_AF-A0A640SDH5-F1
#
_entry.id   AF-A0A640SDH5-F1
#
_cell.length_a   1.000
_cell.length_b   1.000
_cell.length_c   1.000
_cell.angle_alpha   90.00
_cell.angle_beta   90.00
_cell.angle_gamma   90.00
#
_symmetry.space_group_name_H-M   'P 1'
#
loop_
_entity.id
_entity.type
_entity.pdbx_description
1 polymer ?
#
loop_
_entity_poly.entity_id
_entity_poly.type
_entity_poly.pdbx_seq_one_letter_code
_entity_poly.pdbx_strand_id
1 'polypeptide(L)'
;MDDEAEVVDAELADNGHLPAAHSDTAPSRPVVDRHTILARGEALPTEAGQLTYTERDLYVSEATAERLKNKSKPRNTSKTCDSQRGMLKTQCEQQSHVHRPCTTATYVAYVATFI
;
A
#
# COMPACT_ATOMS: atom_id res chain seq x y z
N MET A 1 -35.96 48.75 -18.95
CA MET A 1 -35.27 49.56 -17.94
C MET A 1 -34.53 48.54 -17.11
N ASP A 2 -33.33 48.20 -17.57
CA ASP A 2 -32.45 47.23 -16.91
C ASP A 2 -31.79 47.95 -15.74
N ASP A 3 -32.02 47.46 -14.53
CA ASP A 3 -31.30 47.90 -13.33
C ASP A 3 -29.88 47.32 -13.38
N GLU A 4 -28.89 48.18 -13.65
CA GLU A 4 -27.47 47.83 -13.58
C GLU A 4 -27.08 47.54 -12.12
N ALA A 5 -26.84 46.26 -11.81
CA ALA A 5 -26.34 45.84 -10.51
C ALA A 5 -24.90 46.35 -10.30
N GLU A 6 -24.75 47.35 -9.43
CA GLU A 6 -23.46 47.89 -8.99
C GLU A 6 -22.66 46.81 -8.27
N VAL A 7 -21.59 46.32 -8.92
CA VAL A 7 -20.67 45.34 -8.33
C VAL A 7 -19.63 46.11 -7.52
N VAL A 8 -19.78 46.08 -6.20
CA VAL A 8 -18.81 46.64 -5.26
C VAL A 8 -17.69 45.63 -5.05
N ASP A 9 -16.48 45.98 -5.49
CA ASP A 9 -15.27 45.18 -5.23
C ASP A 9 -14.82 45.41 -3.78
N ALA A 10 -15.06 44.41 -2.94
CA ALA A 10 -14.72 44.45 -1.52
C ALA A 10 -13.51 43.54 -1.26
N GLU A 11 -12.34 44.14 -1.20
CA GLU A 11 -11.12 43.49 -0.69
C GLU A 11 -11.35 43.03 0.76
N LEU A 12 -11.18 41.73 1.03
CA LEU A 12 -11.37 41.14 2.36
C LEU A 12 -10.20 41.54 3.27
N ALA A 13 -10.36 42.62 4.04
CA ALA A 13 -9.38 43.05 5.03
C ALA A 13 -9.43 42.15 6.29
N ASP A 14 -8.66 41.05 6.30
CA ASP A 14 -8.43 40.26 7.51
C ASP A 14 -7.39 40.96 8.41
N ASN A 15 -7.88 41.63 9.46
CA ASN A 15 -7.08 42.33 10.46
C ASN A 15 -6.52 41.38 11.52
N GLY A 16 -5.68 40.43 11.09
CA GLY A 16 -4.72 39.77 11.99
C GLY A 16 -5.14 38.41 12.56
N HIS A 17 -6.09 37.70 11.95
CA HIS A 17 -6.27 36.28 12.25
C HIS A 17 -5.35 35.42 11.38
N LEU A 18 -4.04 35.48 11.66
CA LEU A 18 -3.13 34.47 11.13
C LEU A 18 -3.53 33.10 11.72
N PRO A 19 -3.62 32.03 10.91
CA PRO A 19 -3.88 30.69 11.41
C PRO A 19 -2.81 30.34 12.46
N ALA A 20 -3.25 29.72 13.56
CA ALA A 20 -2.37 29.30 14.64
C ALA A 20 -1.17 28.53 14.07
N ALA A 21 0.04 28.91 14.49
CA ALA A 21 1.26 28.23 14.08
C ALA A 21 1.14 26.73 14.42
N HIS A 22 1.11 25.89 13.39
CA HIS A 22 1.17 24.45 13.57
C HIS A 22 2.46 24.12 14.31
N SER A 23 2.36 23.37 15.42
CA SER A 23 3.51 22.87 16.14
C SER A 23 4.45 22.13 15.19
N ASP A 24 5.71 22.55 15.14
CA ASP A 24 6.78 22.16 14.21
C ASP A 24 7.21 20.67 14.26
N THR A 25 6.41 19.79 14.87
CA THR A 25 6.62 18.35 14.69
C THR A 25 6.16 18.02 13.28
N ALA A 26 7.10 18.04 12.34
CA ALA A 26 6.86 17.58 10.98
C ALA A 26 6.12 16.24 11.04
N PRO A 27 4.95 16.11 10.38
CA PRO A 27 4.22 14.86 10.40
C PRO A 27 5.15 13.77 9.85
N SER A 28 5.35 12.72 10.65
CA SER A 28 6.16 11.57 10.28
C SER A 28 5.69 11.07 8.91
N ARG A 29 6.63 10.94 7.97
CA ARG A 29 6.27 10.63 6.58
C ARG A 29 5.52 9.30 6.52
N PRO A 30 4.37 9.24 5.83
CA PRO A 30 3.64 8.00 5.68
C PRO A 30 4.47 7.05 4.81
N VAL A 31 4.64 5.81 5.29
CA VAL A 31 5.36 4.76 4.56
C VAL A 31 4.34 3.83 3.93
N VAL A 32 3.79 4.25 2.79
CA VAL A 32 2.84 3.45 2.02
C VAL A 32 3.56 2.85 0.82
N ASP A 33 3.48 1.53 0.70
CA ASP A 33 3.98 0.79 -0.46
C ASP A 33 2.89 -0.11 -1.06
N ARG A 34 3.24 -0.89 -2.09
CA ARG A 34 2.33 -1.85 -2.74
C ARG A 34 1.83 -2.98 -1.83
N HIS A 35 2.42 -3.14 -0.65
CA HIS A 35 2.08 -4.15 0.36
C HIS A 35 1.27 -3.58 1.52
N THR A 36 1.10 -2.26 1.58
CA THR A 36 0.27 -1.60 2.57
C THR A 36 -1.21 -1.85 2.26
N ILE A 37 -1.90 -2.53 3.16
CA ILE A 37 -3.35 -2.78 3.12
C ILE A 37 -3.92 -2.17 4.38
N LEU A 38 -4.90 -1.28 4.24
CA LEU A 38 -5.54 -0.61 5.36
C LEU A 38 -7.04 -0.88 5.33
N ALA A 39 -7.61 -1.21 6.48
CA ALA A 39 -9.05 -1.19 6.68
C ALA A 39 -9.55 0.27 6.80
N ARG A 40 -10.85 0.46 6.58
CA ARG A 40 -11.45 1.80 6.70
C ARG A 40 -11.29 2.32 8.14
N GLY A 41 -10.59 3.44 8.29
CA GLY A 41 -10.34 4.09 9.58
C GLY A 41 -9.00 3.74 10.21
N GLU A 42 -8.18 2.88 9.61
CA GLU A 42 -6.82 2.65 10.08
C GLU A 42 -5.90 3.82 9.73
N ALA A 43 -5.02 4.14 10.67
CA ALA A 43 -4.02 5.18 10.49
C ALA A 43 -2.94 4.73 9.50
N LEU A 44 -2.39 5.69 8.75
CA LEU A 44 -1.27 5.41 7.85
C LEU A 44 -0.03 5.03 8.67
N PRO A 45 0.70 3.95 8.28
CA PRO A 45 1.97 3.63 8.91
C PRO A 45 2.99 4.74 8.66
N THR A 46 3.83 5.03 9.65
CA THR A 46 4.83 6.10 9.59
C THR A 46 6.23 5.59 9.96
N GLU A 47 7.26 6.33 9.55
CA GLU A 47 8.67 5.98 9.79
C GLU A 47 9.04 5.82 11.28
N ALA A 48 8.27 6.45 12.18
CA ALA A 48 8.56 6.48 13.62
C ALA A 48 8.46 5.10 14.33
N GLY A 49 7.94 4.07 13.65
CA GLY A 49 7.74 2.72 14.21
C GLY A 49 8.47 1.59 13.47
N GLN A 50 9.37 1.90 12.53
CA GLN A 50 10.02 0.86 11.73
C GLN A 50 11.18 0.19 12.46
N LEU A 51 11.11 -1.15 12.53
CA LEU A 51 12.25 -1.99 12.91
C LEU A 51 13.35 -1.84 11.85
N THR A 52 14.57 -1.55 12.27
CA THR A 52 15.73 -1.49 11.38
C THR A 52 16.25 -2.91 11.14
N TYR A 53 16.44 -3.29 9.86
CA TYR A 53 17.01 -4.59 9.51
C TYR A 53 18.45 -4.72 10.00
N THR A 54 18.79 -5.92 10.48
CA THR A 54 20.17 -6.31 10.84
C THR A 54 20.77 -7.19 9.74
N GLU A 55 22.09 -7.40 9.77
CA GLU A 55 22.77 -8.30 8.81
C GLU A 55 22.17 -9.71 8.78
N ARG A 56 21.68 -10.19 9.93
CA ARG A 56 21.04 -11.51 10.04
C ARG A 56 19.73 -11.60 9.25
N ASP A 57 19.07 -10.47 9.01
CA ASP A 57 17.83 -10.39 8.25
C ASP A 57 18.10 -10.24 6.74
N LEU A 58 19.31 -9.81 6.38
CA LEU A 58 19.71 -9.54 4.98
C LEU A 58 20.42 -10.72 4.32
N TYR A 59 21.16 -11.54 5.08
CA TYR A 59 22.02 -12.58 4.53
C TYR A 59 21.58 -13.99 4.95
N VAL A 60 21.47 -14.88 3.97
CA VAL A 60 21.23 -16.31 4.19
C VAL A 60 22.56 -17.04 4.43
N SER A 61 22.50 -18.15 5.18
CA SER A 61 23.67 -19.02 5.37
C SER A 61 24.18 -19.62 4.04
N GLU A 62 25.47 -19.93 3.99
CA GLU A 62 26.11 -20.50 2.80
C GLU A 62 25.42 -21.80 2.34
N ALA A 63 25.07 -22.69 3.28
CA ALA A 63 24.31 -23.91 3.01
C ALA A 63 22.92 -23.64 2.38
N THR A 64 22.28 -22.52 2.74
CA THR A 64 20.99 -22.10 2.16
C THR A 64 21.18 -21.53 0.76
N ALA A 65 22.22 -20.71 0.57
CA ALA A 65 22.59 -20.17 -0.74
C ALA A 65 22.93 -21.30 -1.74
N GLU A 66 23.67 -22.32 -1.31
CA GLU A 66 24.03 -23.47 -2.15
C GLU A 66 22.80 -24.30 -2.53
N ARG A 67 21.87 -24.51 -1.59
CA ARG A 67 20.58 -25.17 -1.87
C ARG A 67 19.74 -24.39 -2.88
N LEU A 68 19.71 -23.06 -2.78
CA LEU A 68 18.98 -22.20 -3.72
C LEU A 68 19.58 -22.23 -5.13
N LYS A 69 20.91 -22.28 -5.24
CA LYS A 69 21.63 -22.34 -6.52
C LYS A 69 21.49 -23.70 -7.21
N ASN A 70 21.55 -24.79 -6.45
CA ASN A 70 21.74 -26.14 -7.00
C ASN A 70 20.45 -26.97 -7.07
N LYS A 71 19.33 -26.51 -6.52
CA LYS A 71 18.04 -27.20 -6.66
C LYS A 71 17.16 -26.46 -7.64
N SER A 72 16.94 -27.05 -8.82
CA SER A 72 15.85 -26.64 -9.70
C SER A 72 14.53 -26.74 -8.91
N LYS A 73 13.63 -25.77 -9.11
CA LYS A 73 12.29 -25.78 -8.49
C LYS A 73 11.72 -27.18 -8.69
N PRO A 74 11.36 -27.91 -7.61
CA PRO A 74 10.74 -29.22 -7.75
C PRO A 74 9.59 -29.09 -8.74
N ARG A 75 9.50 -29.97 -9.73
CA ARG A 75 8.44 -29.93 -10.76
C ARG A 75 7.02 -29.91 -10.16
N ASN A 76 6.89 -30.31 -8.91
CA ASN A 76 5.67 -30.17 -8.10
C ASN A 76 5.39 -28.73 -7.68
N THR A 77 6.41 -27.97 -7.27
CA THR A 77 6.27 -26.56 -6.88
C THR A 77 5.77 -25.70 -8.03
N SER A 78 6.25 -25.91 -9.27
CA SER A 78 5.75 -25.17 -10.44
C SER A 78 4.27 -25.48 -10.72
N LYS A 79 3.89 -26.77 -10.69
CA LYS A 79 2.48 -27.19 -10.86
C LYS A 79 1.56 -26.60 -9.80
N THR A 80 1.99 -26.62 -8.53
CA THR A 80 1.23 -26.02 -7.43
C THR A 80 1.08 -24.51 -7.61
N CYS A 81 2.16 -23.81 -8.00
CA CYS A 81 2.10 -22.38 -8.28
C CYS A 81 1.11 -22.06 -9.41
N ASP A 82 1.12 -22.84 -10.50
CA ASP A 82 0.24 -22.58 -11.65
C ASP A 82 -1.23 -22.90 -11.32
N SER A 83 -1.49 -23.96 -10.54
CA SER A 83 -2.83 -24.26 -10.02
C SER A 83 -3.38 -23.13 -9.14
N GLN A 84 -2.59 -22.64 -8.18
CA GLN A 84 -3.00 -21.53 -7.31
C GLN A 84 -3.22 -20.22 -8.08
N ARG A 85 -2.41 -19.94 -9.11
CA ARG A 85 -2.61 -18.79 -10.00
C ARG A 85 -3.91 -18.90 -10.79
N GLY A 86 -4.28 -20.10 -11.24
CA GLY A 86 -5.55 -20.36 -11.90
C GLY A 86 -6.74 -20.04 -11.01
N MET A 87 -6.72 -20.53 -9.77
CA MET A 87 -7.78 -20.27 -8.79
C MET A 87 -7.91 -18.77 -8.46
N LEU A 88 -6.79 -18.07 -8.24
CA LEU A 88 -6.79 -16.62 -8.01
C LEU A 88 -7.41 -15.87 -9.19
N LYS A 89 -7.07 -16.25 -10.43
CA LYS A 89 -7.62 -15.63 -11.64
C LYS A 89 -9.14 -15.75 -11.67
N THR A 90 -9.68 -16.96 -11.46
CA THR A 90 -11.13 -17.21 -11.47
C THR A 90 -11.86 -16.37 -10.43
N GLN A 91 -11.32 -16.27 -9.20
CA GLN A 91 -11.94 -15.46 -8.16
C GLN A 91 -11.90 -13.97 -8.49
N CYS A 92 -10.78 -13.47 -9.03
CA CYS A 92 -10.67 -12.08 -9.43
C CYS A 92 -11.68 -11.75 -10.55
N GLU A 93 -11.88 -12.65 -11.53
CA GLU A 93 -12.89 -12.48 -12.59
C GLU A 93 -14.31 -12.39 -12.02
N GLN A 94 -14.64 -13.19 -11.01
CA GLN A 94 -15.95 -13.13 -10.34
C GLN A 94 -16.17 -11.83 -9.56
N GLN A 95 -15.10 -11.25 -9.00
CA GLN A 95 -15.15 -10.03 -8.19
C GLN A 95 -14.87 -8.76 -9.00
N SER A 96 -14.78 -8.86 -10.34
CA SER A 96 -14.39 -7.75 -11.22
C SER A 96 -13.04 -7.10 -10.84
N HIS A 97 -12.11 -7.89 -10.33
CA HIS A 97 -10.77 -7.47 -9.91
C HIS A 97 -9.70 -7.85 -10.95
N VAL A 98 -8.61 -7.08 -10.98
CA VAL A 98 -7.45 -7.37 -11.81
C VAL A 98 -6.61 -8.47 -11.17
N HIS A 99 -6.53 -9.63 -11.83
CA HIS A 99 -5.73 -10.76 -11.35
C HIS A 99 -4.22 -10.57 -11.56
N ARG A 100 -3.80 -9.81 -12.58
CA ARG A 100 -2.38 -9.45 -12.83
C ARG A 100 -2.20 -8.08 -13.52
N PRO A 101 -1.23 -7.26 -13.08
CA PRO A 101 -0.49 -7.38 -11.82
C PRO A 101 -1.45 -7.30 -10.62
N CYS A 102 -1.30 -8.18 -9.62
CA CYS A 102 -2.18 -8.21 -8.44
C CYS A 102 -1.67 -7.26 -7.36
N THR A 103 -2.58 -6.61 -6.64
CA THR A 103 -2.24 -5.90 -5.40
C THR A 103 -2.17 -6.90 -4.25
N THR A 104 -1.43 -6.54 -3.18
CA THR A 104 -1.37 -7.36 -1.97
C THR A 104 -2.75 -7.49 -1.33
N ALA A 105 -3.60 -6.46 -1.44
CA ALA A 105 -4.99 -6.49 -1.00
C ALA A 105 -5.79 -7.60 -1.68
N THR A 106 -5.68 -7.71 -3.01
CA THR A 106 -6.34 -8.79 -3.77
C THR A 106 -5.85 -10.17 -3.35
N TYR A 107 -4.54 -10.32 -3.07
CA TYR A 107 -4.00 -11.60 -2.61
C TYR A 107 -4.47 -11.98 -1.20
N VAL A 108 -4.48 -11.03 -0.26
CA VAL A 108 -4.97 -11.26 1.11
C VAL A 108 -6.46 -11.60 1.10
N ALA A 109 -7.26 -10.91 0.28
CA ALA A 109 -8.68 -11.23 0.10
C ALA A 109 -8.90 -12.65 -0.46
N TYR A 110 -8.03 -13.11 -1.37
CA TYR A 110 -8.05 -14.50 -1.85
C TYR A 110 -7.70 -15.49 -0.74
N VAL A 111 -6.59 -15.29 -0.01
CA VAL A 111 -6.17 -16.22 1.06
C VAL A 111 -7.20 -16.29 2.19
N ALA A 112 -7.85 -15.18 2.53
CA ALA A 112 -8.90 -15.13 3.55
C ALA A 112 -10.10 -16.04 3.25
N THR A 113 -10.31 -16.46 1.99
CA THR A 113 -11.38 -17.42 1.65
C THR A 113 -11.10 -18.86 2.07
N PHE A 114 -9.87 -19.18 2.48
CA PHE A 114 -9.44 -20.53 2.89
C PHE A 114 -9.26 -20.68 4.41
N ILE A 115 -9.56 -19.63 5.17
CA ILE A 115 -9.50 -19.59 6.64
C ILE A 115 -10.93 -19.67 7.18
#